data_AF-A0A255R6X2-F1
#
_entry.id   AF-A0A255R6X2-F1
#
_cell.length_a   1.000
_cell.length_b   1.000
_cell.length_c   1.000
_cell.angle_alpha   90.00
_cell.angle_beta   90.00
_cell.angle_gamma   90.00
#
_symmetry.space_group_name_H-M   'P 1'
#
loop_
_entity.id
_entity.type
_entity.pdbx_description
1 polymer ?
#
loop_
_entity_poly.entity_id
_entity_poly.type
_entity_poly.pdbx_seq_one_letter_code
_entity_poly.pdbx_strand_id
1 'polypeptide(L)'
;MTSDNSKVDTDRLSQIRTHWSAVVGTTPAEECGSTEIQRELLLRYAGPAYRYLLAMVRDPDVADDLSQEFAFRFIRGDFQKASPERGRFRDYLKRALINLANDHFRRLKKSPIVASVHSPHSQEPSYASKIEAMFDEDWRRELLCRTWTAMDAADVTSQTCYSVILKLRTQHPTHNSKSLAILAGEQLEREVTAAWLRQNLKRARDRFCELMRVEVQNTLLFAGTEEVESELQLLGLQKYSRV
;
A
#
# COMPACT_ATOMS: atom_id res chain seq x y z
N MET A 1 -30.27 -26.09 -25.70
CA MET A 1 -28.84 -26.30 -25.41
C MET A 1 -28.19 -24.93 -25.35
N THR A 2 -28.17 -24.33 -24.17
CA THR A 2 -27.69 -22.97 -23.90
C THR A 2 -26.22 -23.06 -23.47
N SER A 3 -25.32 -22.77 -24.40
CA SER A 3 -23.88 -22.74 -24.12
C SER A 3 -23.50 -21.48 -23.36
N ASP A 4 -23.06 -21.70 -22.13
CA ASP A 4 -22.09 -20.98 -21.28
C ASP A 4 -21.44 -19.72 -21.92
N ASN A 5 -22.16 -18.59 -21.90
CA ASN A 5 -21.62 -17.26 -22.27
C ASN A 5 -21.03 -16.51 -21.05
N SER A 6 -21.02 -17.13 -19.86
CA SER A 6 -20.59 -16.50 -18.60
C SER A 6 -19.09 -16.55 -18.34
N LYS A 7 -18.36 -17.48 -18.96
CA LYS A 7 -16.91 -17.63 -18.73
C LYS A 7 -16.05 -16.70 -19.57
N VAL A 8 -16.55 -16.23 -20.72
CA VAL A 8 -15.75 -15.44 -21.67
C VAL A 8 -15.57 -13.99 -21.21
N ASP A 9 -16.50 -13.43 -20.42
CA ASP A 9 -16.44 -12.03 -19.98
C ASP A 9 -15.58 -11.81 -18.72
N THR A 10 -15.48 -12.81 -17.84
CA THR A 10 -14.64 -12.72 -16.62
C THR A 10 -13.15 -12.72 -16.98
N ASP A 11 -12.80 -13.44 -18.05
CA ASP A 11 -11.43 -13.56 -18.54
C ASP A 11 -10.95 -12.32 -19.34
N ARG A 12 -11.89 -11.52 -19.85
CA ARG A 12 -11.56 -10.23 -20.50
C ARG A 12 -11.32 -9.11 -19.50
N LEU A 13 -12.00 -9.13 -18.35
CA LEU A 13 -11.79 -8.15 -17.27
C LEU A 13 -10.52 -8.46 -16.46
N SER A 14 -10.14 -9.74 -16.32
CA SER A 14 -8.85 -10.14 -15.72
C SER A 14 -7.65 -9.77 -16.61
N GLN A 15 -7.85 -9.62 -17.92
CA GLN A 15 -6.84 -9.18 -18.90
C GLN A 15 -6.68 -7.66 -19.01
N ILE A 16 -7.58 -6.87 -18.41
CA ILE A 16 -7.39 -5.40 -18.23
C ILE A 16 -6.54 -5.12 -16.97
N ARG A 17 -6.01 -6.16 -16.32
CA ARG A 17 -5.14 -6.04 -15.15
C ARG A 17 -3.71 -5.73 -15.62
N THR A 18 -3.50 -4.44 -15.82
CA THR A 18 -2.28 -3.72 -16.22
C THR A 18 -0.98 -4.44 -15.80
N HIS A 19 -0.28 -4.93 -16.81
CA HIS A 19 0.93 -5.75 -16.70
C HIS A 19 2.20 -4.89 -16.51
N TRP A 20 2.94 -5.03 -15.39
CA TRP A 20 4.27 -4.43 -15.22
C TRP A 20 5.31 -4.97 -16.21
N SER A 21 5.16 -6.21 -16.70
CA SER A 21 6.01 -6.75 -17.76
C SER A 21 5.93 -5.95 -19.05
N ALA A 22 4.87 -5.15 -19.25
CA ALA A 22 4.77 -4.22 -20.37
C ALA A 22 5.74 -3.04 -20.24
N VAL A 23 6.26 -2.71 -19.04
CA VAL A 23 7.27 -1.66 -18.82
C VAL A 23 8.69 -2.16 -19.10
N VAL A 24 8.93 -3.47 -18.94
CA VAL A 24 10.26 -4.09 -19.03
C VAL A 24 10.60 -4.56 -20.46
N GLY A 25 9.68 -4.40 -21.42
CA GLY A 25 9.88 -4.84 -22.82
C GLY A 25 9.16 -4.02 -23.90
N THR A 26 8.80 -2.76 -23.61
CA THR A 26 7.91 -1.96 -24.46
C THR A 26 8.58 -1.50 -25.76
N THR A 27 7.96 -1.81 -26.90
CA THR A 27 8.19 -1.05 -28.14
C THR A 27 7.35 0.25 -28.13
N PRO A 28 7.68 1.29 -28.91
CA PRO A 28 7.12 2.65 -28.74
C PRO A 28 5.59 2.78 -28.76
N ALA A 29 4.86 1.78 -29.26
CA ALA A 29 3.40 1.77 -29.29
C ALA A 29 2.74 1.39 -27.94
N GLU A 30 3.47 0.77 -27.02
CA GLU A 30 2.97 0.28 -25.72
C GLU A 30 3.34 1.23 -24.54
N GLU A 31 4.02 2.36 -24.82
CA GLU A 31 4.51 3.33 -23.84
C GLU A 31 3.40 3.94 -22.96
N CYS A 32 2.18 4.04 -23.48
CA CYS A 32 1.03 4.65 -22.77
C CYS A 32 0.59 3.83 -21.54
N GLY A 33 0.65 2.50 -21.61
CA GLY A 33 0.30 1.62 -20.48
C GLY A 33 1.37 1.57 -19.38
N SER A 34 2.63 1.80 -19.77
CA SER A 34 3.78 1.86 -18.86
C SER A 34 3.73 3.09 -17.95
N THR A 35 3.30 4.24 -18.50
CA THR A 35 3.21 5.51 -17.75
C THR A 35 2.11 5.50 -16.69
N GLU A 36 0.95 4.88 -16.95
CA GLU A 36 -0.15 4.86 -15.96
C GLU A 36 0.20 4.00 -14.74
N ILE A 37 0.80 2.82 -14.95
CA ILE A 37 1.26 1.96 -13.84
C ILE A 37 2.33 2.68 -13.02
N GLN A 38 3.27 3.36 -13.67
CA GLN A 38 4.28 4.17 -12.98
C GLN A 38 3.65 5.29 -12.16
N ARG A 39 2.62 5.95 -12.70
CA ARG A 39 1.88 7.00 -12.01
C ARG A 39 1.16 6.46 -10.77
N GLU A 40 0.47 5.33 -10.89
CA GLU A 40 -0.21 4.68 -9.78
C GLU A 40 0.77 4.28 -8.67
N LEU A 41 1.93 3.74 -9.05
CA LEU A 41 2.98 3.38 -8.10
C LEU A 41 3.61 4.61 -7.44
N LEU A 42 3.86 5.66 -8.20
CA LEU A 42 4.37 6.91 -7.63
C LEU A 42 3.37 7.48 -6.61
N LEU A 43 2.08 7.56 -6.96
CA LEU A 43 1.02 7.98 -6.03
C LEU A 43 0.90 7.03 -4.84
N ARG A 44 1.28 5.76 -5.00
CA ARG A 44 1.31 4.75 -3.95
C ARG A 44 2.44 4.95 -2.96
N TYR A 45 3.61 5.33 -3.45
CA TYR A 45 4.83 5.40 -2.64
C TYR A 45 5.26 6.82 -2.25
N ALA A 46 4.73 7.88 -2.87
CA ALA A 46 5.13 9.26 -2.60
C ALA A 46 4.98 9.65 -1.12
N GLY A 47 3.81 9.39 -0.52
CA GLY A 47 3.56 9.69 0.89
C GLY A 47 4.48 8.94 1.86
N PRO A 48 4.56 7.59 1.77
CA PRO A 48 5.52 6.81 2.56
C PRO A 48 6.98 7.22 2.34
N ALA A 49 7.37 7.51 1.09
CA ALA A 49 8.73 7.95 0.76
C ALA A 49 9.07 9.30 1.42
N TYR A 50 8.16 10.28 1.33
CA TYR A 50 8.34 11.58 1.99
C TYR A 50 8.52 11.44 3.49
N ARG A 51 7.63 10.70 4.17
CA ARG A 51 7.73 10.48 5.63
C ARG A 51 9.03 9.78 6.03
N TYR A 52 9.49 8.84 5.21
CA TYR A 52 10.75 8.14 5.42
C TYR A 52 11.94 9.09 5.29
N LEU A 53 11.99 9.88 4.21
CA LEU A 53 13.04 10.87 3.97
C LEU A 53 13.05 11.93 5.07
N LEU A 54 11.88 12.44 5.47
CA LEU A 54 11.72 13.37 6.59
C LEU A 54 12.27 12.80 7.90
N ALA A 55 12.01 11.53 8.20
CA ALA A 55 12.55 10.87 9.38
C ALA A 55 14.10 10.73 9.33
N MET A 56 14.67 10.55 8.13
CA MET A 56 16.11 10.44 7.92
C MET A 56 16.83 11.78 8.00
N VAL A 57 16.33 12.81 7.30
CA VAL A 57 17.00 14.11 7.18
C VAL A 57 16.60 15.11 8.26
N ARG A 58 15.44 14.90 8.90
CA ARG A 58 14.88 15.74 9.99
C ARG A 58 14.72 17.22 9.62
N ASP A 59 14.58 17.48 8.33
CA ASP A 59 14.44 18.80 7.75
C ASP A 59 13.34 18.72 6.66
N PRO A 60 12.24 19.47 6.78
CA PRO A 60 11.13 19.40 5.84
C PRO A 60 11.51 19.88 4.44
N ASP A 61 12.32 20.92 4.32
CA ASP A 61 12.70 21.49 3.01
C ASP A 61 13.59 20.49 2.26
N VAL A 62 14.55 19.88 2.96
CA VAL A 62 15.39 18.83 2.38
C VAL A 62 14.57 17.58 2.04
N ALA A 63 13.59 17.22 2.88
CA ALA A 63 12.74 16.07 2.62
C ALA A 63 11.87 16.27 1.38
N ASP A 64 11.35 17.48 1.16
CA ASP A 64 10.61 17.85 -0.05
C ASP A 64 11.50 17.74 -1.29
N ASP A 65 12.70 18.32 -1.27
CA ASP A 65 13.65 18.25 -2.38
C ASP A 65 14.00 16.80 -2.74
N LEU A 66 14.30 15.96 -1.73
CA LEU A 66 14.60 14.55 -1.96
C LEU A 66 13.38 13.75 -2.45
N SER A 67 12.18 14.13 -2.04
CA SER A 67 10.95 13.50 -2.50
C SER A 67 10.63 13.87 -3.95
N GLN A 68 10.92 15.10 -4.36
CA GLN A 68 10.82 15.53 -5.76
C GLN A 68 11.85 14.80 -6.63
N GLU A 69 13.11 14.68 -6.18
CA GLU A 69 14.13 13.90 -6.86
C GLU A 69 13.72 12.41 -6.98
N PHE A 70 13.15 11.84 -5.92
CA PHE A 70 12.59 10.49 -5.96
C PHE A 70 11.49 10.37 -7.04
N ALA A 71 10.53 11.29 -7.06
CA ALA A 71 9.46 11.29 -8.06
C ALA A 71 10.01 11.43 -9.49
N PHE A 72 11.01 12.28 -9.69
CA PHE A 72 11.67 12.45 -10.98
C PHE A 72 12.36 11.17 -11.46
N ARG A 73 13.13 10.49 -10.59
CA ARG A 73 13.75 9.19 -10.91
C ARG A 73 12.70 8.13 -11.21
N PHE A 74 11.55 8.19 -10.54
CA PHE A 74 10.44 7.28 -10.78
C PHE A 74 9.86 7.44 -12.20
N ILE A 75 9.53 8.67 -12.58
CA ILE A 75 8.97 9.01 -13.89
C ILE A 75 9.98 8.76 -15.01
N ARG A 76 11.28 8.98 -14.75
CA ARG A 76 12.35 8.67 -15.70
C ARG A 76 12.52 7.17 -15.96
N GLY A 77 11.94 6.32 -15.12
CA GLY A 77 12.04 4.88 -15.24
C GLY A 77 13.30 4.28 -14.62
N ASP A 78 13.98 4.98 -13.71
CA ASP A 78 15.19 4.44 -13.06
C ASP A 78 14.89 3.18 -12.23
N PHE A 79 13.62 3.00 -11.85
CA PHE A 79 13.10 1.86 -11.10
C PHE A 79 12.62 0.70 -12.00
N GLN A 80 12.66 0.84 -13.34
CA GLN A 80 12.26 -0.22 -14.28
C GLN A 80 13.19 -1.45 -14.22
N LYS A 81 14.43 -1.27 -13.73
CA LYS A 81 15.39 -2.37 -13.52
C LYS A 81 15.10 -3.22 -12.28
N ALA A 82 14.12 -2.83 -11.47
CA ALA A 82 13.63 -3.64 -10.36
C ALA A 82 13.00 -4.92 -10.93
N SER A 83 13.65 -6.06 -10.71
CA SER A 83 13.10 -7.36 -11.05
C SER A 83 12.46 -7.97 -9.80
N PRO A 84 11.23 -8.52 -9.90
CA PRO A 84 10.61 -9.28 -8.81
C PRO A 84 11.50 -10.42 -8.28
N GLU A 85 12.35 -10.99 -9.13
CA GLU A 85 13.30 -12.06 -8.77
C GLU A 85 14.42 -11.59 -7.82
N ARG A 86 14.67 -10.28 -7.75
CA ARG A 86 15.71 -9.68 -6.88
C ARG A 86 15.19 -9.30 -5.49
N GLY A 87 13.92 -9.58 -5.22
CA GLY A 87 13.25 -9.27 -3.96
C GLY A 87 12.10 -8.28 -4.14
N ARG A 88 11.47 -7.92 -3.03
CA ARG A 88 10.26 -7.11 -3.01
C ARG A 88 10.55 -5.69 -3.48
N PHE A 89 9.64 -5.13 -4.28
CA PHE A 89 9.74 -3.75 -4.76
C PHE A 89 9.92 -2.74 -3.61
N ARG A 90 9.24 -2.96 -2.48
CA ARG A 90 9.37 -2.12 -1.29
C ARG A 90 10.79 -2.08 -0.72
N ASP A 91 11.48 -3.22 -0.68
CA ASP A 91 12.85 -3.29 -0.15
C ASP A 91 13.82 -2.55 -1.08
N TYR A 92 13.61 -2.69 -2.40
CA TYR A 92 14.33 -1.93 -3.40
C TYR A 92 14.09 -0.42 -3.27
N LEU A 93 12.83 -0.01 -3.12
CA LEU A 93 12.45 1.39 -2.90
C LEU A 93 13.11 1.96 -1.64
N LYS A 94 13.04 1.23 -0.52
CA LYS A 94 13.67 1.61 0.74
C LYS A 94 15.18 1.85 0.56
N ARG A 95 15.86 0.93 -0.13
CA ARG A 95 17.29 1.08 -0.47
C ARG A 95 17.54 2.33 -1.31
N ALA A 96 16.70 2.62 -2.30
CA ALA A 96 16.83 3.80 -3.14
C ALA A 96 16.69 5.11 -2.34
N LEU A 97 15.73 5.18 -1.41
CA LEU A 97 15.53 6.33 -0.52
C LEU A 97 16.71 6.51 0.44
N ILE A 98 17.25 5.43 1.01
CA ILE A 98 18.45 5.47 1.85
C ILE A 98 19.63 6.03 1.05
N ASN A 99 19.82 5.57 -0.20
CA ASN A 99 20.89 6.06 -1.05
C ASN A 99 20.73 7.55 -1.38
N LEU A 100 19.50 8.02 -1.66
CA LEU A 100 19.20 9.43 -1.87
C LEU A 100 19.58 10.31 -0.66
N ALA A 101 19.17 9.90 0.54
CA ALA A 101 19.52 10.60 1.77
C ALA A 101 21.04 10.59 2.02
N ASN A 102 21.70 9.45 1.83
CA ASN A 102 23.16 9.34 1.97
C ASN A 102 23.90 10.21 0.95
N ASP A 103 23.42 10.30 -0.29
CA ASP A 103 23.98 11.19 -1.32
C ASP A 103 23.87 12.66 -0.94
N HIS A 104 22.75 13.06 -0.32
CA HIS A 104 22.60 14.40 0.23
C HIS A 104 23.64 14.69 1.32
N PHE A 105 23.77 13.81 2.32
CA PHE A 105 24.77 14.00 3.38
C PHE A 105 26.22 14.00 2.86
N ARG A 106 26.51 13.19 1.83
CA ARG A 106 27.84 13.20 1.17
C ARG A 106 28.13 14.51 0.45
N ARG A 107 27.13 15.11 -0.21
CA ARG A 107 27.27 16.40 -0.90
C ARG A 107 27.50 17.55 0.09
N LEU A 108 26.78 17.56 1.21
CA LEU A 108 26.99 18.54 2.28
C LEU A 108 28.42 18.51 2.83
N LYS A 109 28.97 17.31 3.08
CA LYS A 109 30.36 17.14 3.56
C LYS A 109 31.44 17.59 2.58
N LYS A 110 31.14 17.66 1.28
CA LYS A 110 32.09 18.08 0.23
C LYS A 110 32.03 19.59 -0.07
N SER A 111 31.02 20.30 0.43
CA SER A 111 30.93 21.77 0.25
C SER A 111 31.77 22.49 1.31
N PRO A 112 32.75 23.34 0.95
CA PRO A 112 33.67 23.96 1.90
C PRO A 112 33.08 25.07 2.79
N ILE A 113 31.78 25.38 2.70
CA ILE A 113 31.25 26.68 3.17
C ILE A 113 30.45 26.60 4.48
N VAL A 114 30.07 25.42 4.99
CA VAL A 114 29.34 25.33 6.28
C VAL A 114 29.96 24.26 7.18
N ALA A 115 31.19 24.51 7.61
CA ALA A 115 31.75 23.85 8.79
C ALA A 115 31.22 24.58 10.04
N SER A 116 29.98 24.29 10.44
CA SER A 116 29.51 24.63 11.79
C SER A 116 28.58 23.54 12.33
N VAL A 117 29.16 22.79 13.26
CA VAL A 117 28.55 22.18 14.45
C VAL A 117 27.56 21.03 14.22
N HIS A 118 28.05 19.83 14.58
CA HIS A 118 27.38 18.52 14.72
C HIS A 118 27.24 17.66 13.44
N SER A 119 28.33 16.99 13.06
CA SER A 119 28.23 15.76 12.27
C SER A 119 28.39 14.55 13.19
N PRO A 120 27.31 13.81 13.52
CA PRO A 120 27.46 12.48 14.10
C PRO A 120 27.99 11.52 13.03
N HIS A 121 28.79 10.58 13.48
CA HIS A 121 29.68 9.75 12.70
C HIS A 121 29.03 8.78 11.71
N SER A 122 29.86 8.37 10.76
CA SER A 122 29.72 7.29 9.78
C SER A 122 29.68 5.89 10.41
N GLN A 123 28.83 5.68 11.41
CA GLN A 123 28.40 4.35 11.84
C GLN A 123 26.95 4.18 11.42
N GLU A 124 26.57 2.98 10.99
CA GLU A 124 25.15 2.63 10.81
C GLU A 124 24.43 3.01 12.11
N PRO A 125 23.60 4.06 12.09
CA PRO A 125 23.18 4.65 13.35
C PRO A 125 22.23 3.69 14.05
N SER A 126 22.29 3.61 15.38
CA SER A 126 21.30 2.87 16.18
C SER A 126 19.83 3.24 15.83
N TYR A 127 19.61 4.41 15.23
CA TYR A 127 18.31 4.86 14.73
C TYR A 127 17.89 4.26 13.38
N ALA A 128 18.78 3.61 12.61
CA ALA A 128 18.46 3.03 11.31
C ALA A 128 17.33 1.99 11.44
N SER A 129 17.50 1.02 12.35
CA SER A 129 16.46 0.01 12.65
C SER A 129 15.12 0.65 13.10
N LYS A 130 15.17 1.78 13.82
CA LYS A 130 13.96 2.53 14.22
C LYS A 130 13.27 3.20 13.03
N ILE A 131 14.03 3.85 12.15
CA ILE A 131 13.53 4.47 10.91
C ILE A 131 12.96 3.39 9.97
N GLU A 132 13.61 2.24 9.92
CA GLU A 132 13.15 1.08 9.17
C GLU A 132 11.79 0.56 9.67
N ALA A 133 11.61 0.41 10.98
CA ALA A 133 10.33 0.00 11.55
C ALA A 133 9.23 1.05 11.35
N MET A 134 9.58 2.35 11.38
CA MET A 134 8.65 3.44 11.08
C MET A 134 8.13 3.37 9.64
N PHE A 135 8.99 3.00 8.68
CA PHE A 135 8.56 2.80 7.30
C PHE A 135 7.51 1.71 7.16
N ASP A 136 7.75 0.56 7.80
CA ASP A 136 6.81 -0.57 7.73
C ASP A 136 5.49 -0.25 8.43
N GLU A 137 5.51 0.54 9.51
CA GLU A 137 4.31 1.06 10.18
C GLU A 137 3.52 2.04 9.30
N ASP A 138 4.22 3.00 8.72
CA ASP A 138 3.62 3.98 7.80
C ASP A 138 3.01 3.29 6.59
N TRP A 139 3.68 2.25 6.09
CA TRP A 139 3.20 1.45 5.00
C TRP A 139 1.98 0.62 5.36
N ARG A 140 1.99 -0.03 6.53
CA ARG A 140 0.84 -0.77 7.04
C ARG A 140 -0.39 0.13 7.14
N ARG A 141 -0.22 1.34 7.68
CA ARG A 141 -1.28 2.33 7.80
C ARG A 141 -1.82 2.77 6.43
N GLU A 142 -0.92 3.07 5.49
CA GLU A 142 -1.29 3.43 4.12
C GLU A 142 -2.09 2.32 3.43
N LEU A 143 -1.63 1.07 3.55
CA LEU A 143 -2.30 -0.11 2.99
C LEU A 143 -3.70 -0.31 3.59
N LEU A 144 -3.85 -0.14 4.90
CA LEU A 144 -5.14 -0.21 5.57
C LEU A 144 -6.08 0.90 5.10
N CYS A 145 -5.60 2.15 4.99
CA CYS A 145 -6.40 3.27 4.46
C CYS A 145 -6.91 3.00 3.04
N ARG A 146 -6.06 2.44 2.17
CA ARG A 146 -6.45 2.04 0.80
C ARG A 146 -7.49 0.93 0.81
N THR A 147 -7.28 -0.09 1.64
CA THR A 147 -8.24 -1.20 1.79
C THR A 147 -9.61 -0.69 2.23
N TRP A 148 -9.66 0.24 3.20
CA TRP A 148 -10.91 0.87 3.63
C TRP A 148 -11.56 1.68 2.51
N THR A 149 -10.78 2.45 1.76
CA THR A 149 -11.28 3.23 0.61
C THR A 149 -11.86 2.32 -0.47
N ALA A 150 -11.17 1.23 -0.80
CA ALA A 150 -11.65 0.22 -1.75
C ALA A 150 -12.92 -0.46 -1.25
N MET A 151 -13.03 -0.71 0.05
CA MET A 151 -14.22 -1.27 0.68
C MET A 151 -15.41 -0.32 0.64
N ASP A 152 -15.20 0.96 0.94
CA ASP A 152 -16.23 2.01 0.85
C ASP A 152 -16.73 2.15 -0.60
N ALA A 153 -15.84 2.12 -1.60
CA ALA A 153 -16.22 2.13 -3.02
C ALA A 153 -16.97 0.86 -3.46
N ALA A 154 -16.55 -0.31 -2.97
CA ALA A 154 -17.23 -1.58 -3.24
C ALA A 154 -18.63 -1.64 -2.61
N ASP A 155 -18.81 -1.03 -1.44
CA ASP A 155 -20.10 -0.91 -0.76
C ASP A 155 -21.09 -0.06 -1.57
N VAL A 156 -20.64 1.07 -2.11
CA VAL A 156 -21.46 1.92 -2.99
C VAL A 156 -21.89 1.13 -4.24
N THR A 157 -20.95 0.43 -4.87
CA THR A 157 -21.20 -0.32 -6.10
C THR A 157 -22.15 -1.51 -5.88
N SER A 158 -21.98 -2.23 -4.78
CA SER A 158 -22.73 -3.46 -4.49
C SER A 158 -23.97 -3.21 -3.64
N GLN A 159 -24.23 -1.95 -3.24
CA GLN A 159 -25.24 -1.56 -2.26
C GLN A 159 -25.14 -2.35 -0.95
N THR A 160 -23.91 -2.68 -0.55
CA THR A 160 -23.60 -3.32 0.73
C THR A 160 -23.25 -2.28 1.80
N CYS A 161 -23.11 -2.73 3.04
CA CYS A 161 -22.77 -1.86 4.19
C CYS A 161 -21.67 -2.49 5.05
N TYR A 162 -20.79 -3.24 4.39
CA TYR A 162 -19.77 -4.02 5.07
C TYR A 162 -18.74 -3.12 5.77
N SER A 163 -18.38 -1.98 5.18
CA SER A 163 -17.43 -1.04 5.76
C SER A 163 -17.98 -0.44 7.05
N VAL A 164 -19.25 -0.05 7.06
CA VAL A 164 -19.96 0.47 8.24
C VAL A 164 -19.96 -0.56 9.37
N ILE A 165 -20.38 -1.80 9.05
CA ILE A 165 -20.47 -2.88 10.03
C ILE A 165 -19.10 -3.23 10.62
N LEU A 166 -18.06 -3.26 9.78
CA LEU A 166 -16.72 -3.57 10.22
C LEU A 166 -16.13 -2.43 11.06
N LYS A 167 -16.31 -1.16 10.66
CA LYS A 167 -15.92 0.04 11.44
C LYS A 167 -16.60 0.03 12.82
N LEU A 168 -17.89 -0.25 12.88
CA LEU A 168 -18.66 -0.36 14.13
C LEU A 168 -18.05 -1.41 15.08
N ARG A 169 -17.71 -2.60 14.57
CA ARG A 169 -17.04 -3.63 15.38
C ARG A 169 -15.66 -3.20 15.86
N THR A 170 -14.95 -2.41 15.06
CA THR A 170 -13.60 -1.93 15.38
C THR A 170 -13.65 -0.86 16.48
N GLN A 171 -14.67 0.00 16.46
CA GLN A 171 -14.93 1.03 17.47
C GLN A 171 -15.47 0.45 18.79
N HIS A 172 -16.20 -0.66 18.72
CA HIS A 172 -16.84 -1.29 19.87
C HIS A 172 -16.45 -2.78 20.02
N PRO A 173 -15.19 -3.09 20.37
CA PRO A 173 -14.67 -4.45 20.38
C PRO A 173 -15.31 -5.36 21.44
N THR A 174 -15.80 -4.79 22.55
CA THR A 174 -16.39 -5.52 23.68
C THR A 174 -17.91 -5.70 23.57
N HIS A 175 -18.58 -5.00 22.65
CA HIS A 175 -20.03 -5.09 22.52
C HIS A 175 -20.48 -6.45 21.96
N ASN A 176 -21.54 -6.98 22.55
CA ASN A 176 -22.18 -8.19 22.06
C ASN A 176 -22.97 -7.94 20.76
N SER A 177 -23.38 -9.02 20.09
CA SER A 177 -24.06 -8.92 18.79
C SER A 177 -25.43 -8.23 18.84
N LYS A 178 -26.09 -8.17 20.00
CA LYS A 178 -27.38 -7.48 20.15
C LYS A 178 -27.16 -5.97 20.23
N SER A 179 -26.25 -5.52 21.09
CA SER A 179 -25.90 -4.10 21.23
C SER A 179 -25.38 -3.51 19.93
N LEU A 180 -24.53 -4.25 19.19
CA LEU A 180 -24.05 -3.79 17.89
C LEU A 180 -25.15 -3.76 16.81
N ALA A 181 -26.18 -4.61 16.91
CA ALA A 181 -27.28 -4.59 15.95
C ALA A 181 -28.15 -3.34 16.12
N ILE A 182 -28.33 -2.88 17.37
CA ILE A 182 -29.02 -1.62 17.68
C ILE A 182 -28.25 -0.45 17.06
N LEU A 183 -26.95 -0.32 17.35
CA LEU A 183 -26.12 0.76 16.80
C LEU A 183 -26.05 0.72 15.26
N ALA A 184 -25.94 -0.48 14.68
CA ALA A 184 -25.97 -0.63 13.22
C ALA A 184 -27.33 -0.23 12.64
N GLY A 185 -28.43 -0.50 13.34
CA GLY A 185 -29.77 -0.11 12.91
C GLY A 185 -29.99 1.40 12.95
N GLU A 186 -29.47 2.07 13.98
CA GLU A 186 -29.45 3.54 14.08
C GLU A 186 -28.66 4.16 12.92
N GLN A 187 -27.46 3.65 12.64
CA GLN A 187 -26.60 4.21 11.59
C GLN A 187 -27.09 3.92 10.16
N LEU A 188 -27.79 2.81 9.95
CA LEU A 188 -28.31 2.40 8.65
C LEU A 188 -29.79 2.78 8.44
N GLU A 189 -30.40 3.45 9.41
CA GLU A 189 -31.82 3.83 9.41
C GLU A 189 -32.78 2.67 9.08
N ARG A 190 -32.47 1.46 9.59
CA ARG A 190 -33.27 0.26 9.37
C ARG A 190 -33.20 -0.70 10.54
N GLU A 191 -34.22 -1.54 10.69
CA GLU A 191 -34.17 -2.61 11.68
C GLU A 191 -33.14 -3.67 11.30
N VAL A 192 -32.23 -3.95 12.23
CA VAL A 192 -31.17 -4.94 12.05
C VAL A 192 -31.24 -5.97 13.17
N THR A 193 -31.23 -7.25 12.81
CA THR A 193 -31.18 -8.33 13.80
C THR A 193 -29.74 -8.71 14.16
N ALA A 194 -29.55 -9.22 15.38
CA ALA A 194 -28.24 -9.74 15.80
C ALA A 194 -27.73 -10.90 14.92
N ALA A 195 -28.63 -11.69 14.32
CA ALA A 195 -28.26 -12.76 13.39
C ALA A 195 -27.76 -12.19 12.06
N TRP A 196 -28.48 -11.22 11.49
CA TRP A 196 -28.06 -10.51 10.29
C TRP A 196 -26.71 -9.82 10.50
N LEU A 197 -26.50 -9.17 11.65
CA LEU A 197 -25.25 -8.50 11.96
C LEU A 197 -24.07 -9.48 11.98
N ARG A 198 -24.22 -10.65 12.63
CA ARG A 198 -23.15 -11.67 12.66
C ARG A 198 -22.80 -12.16 11.25
N GLN A 199 -23.80 -12.40 10.42
CA GLN A 199 -23.59 -12.86 9.05
C GLN A 199 -22.88 -11.79 8.21
N ASN A 200 -23.32 -10.54 8.30
CA ASN A 200 -22.70 -9.44 7.57
C ASN A 200 -21.31 -9.09 8.11
N LEU A 201 -21.05 -9.24 9.41
CA LEU A 201 -19.70 -9.10 9.97
C LEU A 201 -18.73 -10.14 9.40
N LYS A 202 -19.18 -11.39 9.25
CA LYS A 202 -18.36 -12.42 8.61
C LYS A 202 -18.05 -12.02 7.17
N ARG A 203 -19.08 -11.71 6.38
CA ARG A 203 -18.92 -11.29 4.98
C ARG A 203 -18.05 -10.03 4.83
N ALA A 204 -18.21 -9.07 5.74
CA ALA A 204 -17.41 -7.84 5.75
C ALA A 204 -15.94 -8.12 6.02
N ARG A 205 -15.62 -9.03 6.94
CA ARG A 205 -14.24 -9.48 7.16
C ARG A 205 -13.69 -10.17 5.93
N ASP A 206 -14.40 -11.16 5.41
CA ASP A 206 -13.98 -11.92 4.21
C ASP A 206 -13.67 -10.95 3.05
N ARG A 207 -14.58 -9.99 2.81
CA ARG A 207 -14.41 -8.98 1.77
C ARG A 207 -13.23 -8.03 2.03
N PHE A 208 -13.04 -7.60 3.27
CA PHE A 208 -11.90 -6.75 3.63
C PHE A 208 -10.56 -7.48 3.40
N CYS A 209 -10.51 -8.78 3.69
CA CYS A 209 -9.32 -9.61 3.46
C CYS A 209 -9.03 -9.81 1.99
N GLU A 210 -10.06 -10.05 1.16
CA GLU A 210 -9.92 -10.09 -0.30
C GLU A 210 -9.35 -8.78 -0.84
N LEU A 211 -9.92 -7.64 -0.45
CA LEU A 211 -9.46 -6.32 -0.88
C LEU A 211 -8.04 -6.02 -0.40
N MET A 212 -7.69 -6.40 0.83
CA MET A 212 -6.34 -6.24 1.36
C MET A 212 -5.32 -7.04 0.54
N ARG A 213 -5.65 -8.28 0.17
CA ARG A 213 -4.79 -9.10 -0.70
C ARG A 213 -4.61 -8.48 -2.08
N VAL A 214 -5.68 -7.95 -2.66
CA VAL A 214 -5.60 -7.22 -3.94
C VAL A 214 -4.68 -6.01 -3.80
N GLU A 215 -4.82 -5.22 -2.72
CA GLU A 215 -3.95 -4.08 -2.49
C GLU A 215 -2.48 -4.49 -2.34
N VAL A 216 -2.17 -5.53 -1.55
CA VAL A 216 -0.79 -6.05 -1.40
C VAL A 216 -0.26 -6.55 -2.74
N GLN A 217 -1.06 -7.28 -3.52
CA GLN A 217 -0.66 -7.74 -4.85
C GLN A 217 -0.30 -6.55 -5.76
N ASN A 218 -1.10 -5.49 -5.72
CA ASN A 218 -0.84 -4.25 -6.47
C ASN A 218 0.44 -3.53 -6.00
N THR A 219 0.93 -3.79 -4.78
CA THR A 219 2.23 -3.26 -4.31
C THR A 219 3.43 -4.10 -4.74
N LEU A 220 3.25 -5.42 -4.85
CA LEU A 220 4.34 -6.36 -5.12
C LEU A 220 4.58 -6.55 -6.62
N LEU A 221 3.68 -6.05 -7.47
CA LEU A 221 3.80 -5.91 -8.92
C LEU A 221 3.99 -7.20 -9.74
N PHE A 222 4.25 -8.33 -9.09
CA PHE A 222 4.07 -9.69 -9.59
C PHE A 222 4.27 -10.63 -8.40
N ALA A 223 3.19 -10.91 -7.69
CA ALA A 223 3.22 -11.80 -6.53
C ALA A 223 2.19 -12.90 -6.74
N GLY A 224 2.68 -14.15 -6.70
CA GLY A 224 1.83 -15.29 -6.47
C GLY A 224 1.25 -15.23 -5.06
N THR A 225 0.38 -16.20 -4.77
CA THR A 225 -0.28 -16.28 -3.47
C THR A 225 0.73 -16.35 -2.31
N GLU A 226 1.89 -17.00 -2.51
CA GLU A 226 2.91 -17.16 -1.48
C GLU A 226 3.63 -15.86 -1.13
N GLU A 227 3.95 -15.02 -2.10
CA GLU A 227 4.59 -13.73 -1.86
C GLU A 227 3.63 -12.73 -1.20
N VAL A 228 2.34 -12.77 -1.57
CA VAL A 228 1.29 -11.97 -0.90
C VAL A 228 1.15 -12.39 0.56
N GLU A 229 1.07 -13.69 0.86
CA GLU A 229 0.97 -14.17 2.24
C GLU A 229 2.23 -13.86 3.06
N SER A 230 3.41 -13.99 2.45
CA SER A 230 4.69 -13.63 3.09
C SER A 230 4.75 -12.14 3.46
N GLU A 231 4.24 -11.27 2.58
CA GLU A 231 4.18 -9.83 2.84
C GLU A 231 3.14 -9.48 3.92
N LEU A 232 1.97 -10.15 3.92
CA LEU A 232 0.97 -10.02 4.98
C LEU A 232 1.52 -10.46 6.35
N GLN A 233 2.31 -11.53 6.39
CA GLN A 233 2.97 -12.00 7.60
C GLN A 233 3.98 -10.98 8.12
N LEU A 234 4.85 -10.47 7.26
CA LEU A 234 5.88 -9.51 7.64
C LEU A 234 5.29 -8.17 8.08
N LEU A 235 4.17 -7.76 7.49
CA LEU A 235 3.41 -6.60 7.95
C LEU A 235 2.57 -6.88 9.21
N GLY A 236 2.56 -8.10 9.75
CA GLY A 236 1.73 -8.43 10.91
C GLY A 236 0.22 -8.32 10.64
N LEU A 237 -0.16 -8.35 9.35
CA LEU A 237 -1.54 -8.27 8.87
C LEU A 237 -2.20 -9.64 8.72
N GLN A 238 -1.46 -10.73 8.92
CA GLN A 238 -1.95 -12.11 8.97
C GLN A 238 -3.15 -12.32 9.92
N LYS A 239 -3.26 -11.50 10.98
CA LYS A 239 -4.39 -11.53 11.93
C LYS A 239 -5.71 -11.13 11.27
N TYR A 240 -5.65 -10.45 10.14
CA TYR A 240 -6.80 -10.12 9.32
C TYR A 240 -7.02 -11.22 8.26
N SER A 241 -5.97 -11.84 7.69
CA SER A 241 -6.13 -12.84 6.62
C SER A 241 -6.64 -14.23 7.06
N ARG A 242 -6.55 -14.57 8.36
CA ARG A 242 -7.09 -15.84 8.88
C ARG A 242 -8.60 -15.74 9.17
N VAL A 243 -9.36 -16.46 8.35
CA VAL A 243 -10.76 -16.88 8.61
C VAL A 243 -10.80 -17.87 9.77
#